data_AF-A0A1C5W6L5-F1
#
_entry.id   AF-A0A1C5W6L5-F1
#
_cell.length_a   1.000
_cell.length_b   1.000
_cell.length_c   1.000
_cell.angle_alpha   90.00
_cell.angle_beta   90.00
_cell.angle_gamma   90.00
#
_symmetry.space_group_name_H-M   'P 1'
#
loop_
_entity.id
_entity.type
_entity.pdbx_description
1 polymer ?
#
loop_
_entity_poly.entity_id
_entity_poly.type
_entity_poly.pdbx_seq_one_letter_code
_entity_poly.pdbx_strand_id
1 'polypeptide(L)'
;MMEFYAVKQNFYAMLKKHPNVCQDITVLSNEQCDAILHKIDAEMLYTSAISYFDQMVQWNHEFMRLKDELQDCCYEIQLHTYSISLDNADNPFLNLLVRKYPYHVLLPQEV
;
A
#
# COMPACT_ATOMS: atom_id res chain seq x y z
N MET A 1 10.48 6.80 6.19
CA MET A 1 9.57 6.53 5.07
C MET A 1 9.45 5.01 4.90
N MET A 2 8.25 4.51 4.66
CA MET A 2 7.95 3.09 4.51
C MET A 2 7.20 2.88 3.21
N GLU A 3 7.41 1.77 2.52
CA GLU A 3 6.71 1.45 1.29
C GLU A 3 5.76 0.26 1.49
N PHE A 4 4.53 0.42 1.00
CA PHE A 4 3.44 -0.54 1.09
C PHE A 4 3.09 -1.06 -0.32
N TYR A 5 3.10 -2.37 -0.50
CA TYR A 5 2.74 -3.02 -1.76
C TYR A 5 1.44 -3.81 -1.62
N ALA A 6 0.50 -3.60 -2.53
CA ALA A 6 -0.73 -4.38 -2.60
C ALA A 6 -0.52 -5.64 -3.46
N VAL A 7 -0.80 -6.81 -2.89
CA VAL A 7 -0.51 -8.09 -3.53
C VAL A 7 -1.80 -8.73 -4.08
N LYS A 8 -1.71 -9.37 -5.25
CA LYS A 8 -2.85 -10.05 -5.86
C LYS A 8 -3.48 -11.10 -4.97
N GLN A 9 -4.81 -11.10 -4.92
CA GLN A 9 -5.58 -12.11 -4.19
C GLN A 9 -5.18 -13.50 -4.74
N ASN A 10 -4.76 -14.38 -3.84
CA ASN A 10 -4.18 -15.70 -4.10
C ASN A 10 -2.71 -15.76 -4.52
N PHE A 11 -1.96 -14.66 -4.57
CA PHE A 11 -0.51 -14.73 -4.80
C PHE A 11 0.19 -15.61 -3.75
N TYR A 12 -0.10 -15.37 -2.47
CA TYR A 12 0.52 -16.15 -1.39
C TYR A 12 0.08 -17.63 -1.42
N ALA A 13 -1.15 -17.91 -1.85
CA ALA A 13 -1.65 -19.27 -2.05
C ALA A 13 -1.02 -19.94 -3.29
N MET A 14 -0.74 -19.18 -4.34
CA MET A 14 -0.03 -19.62 -5.55
C MET A 14 1.43 -19.93 -5.21
N LEU A 15 2.14 -19.04 -4.50
CA LEU A 15 3.50 -19.27 -4.00
C LEU A 15 3.58 -20.54 -3.15
N LYS A 16 2.66 -20.72 -2.20
CA LYS A 16 2.61 -21.92 -1.35
C LYS A 16 2.39 -23.22 -2.13
N LYS A 17 1.65 -23.17 -3.23
CA LYS A 17 1.40 -24.35 -4.10
C LYS A 17 2.56 -24.66 -5.04
N HIS A 18 3.46 -23.71 -5.25
CA HIS A 18 4.62 -23.84 -6.12
C HIS A 18 5.90 -23.43 -5.36
N PRO A 19 6.40 -24.27 -4.43
CA PRO A 19 7.59 -23.95 -3.61
C PRO A 19 8.84 -23.68 -4.45
N ASN A 20 8.91 -24.20 -5.68
CA ASN A 20 9.98 -23.89 -6.64
C ASN A 20 9.93 -22.43 -7.14
N VAL A 21 8.77 -21.77 -7.08
CA VAL A 21 8.60 -20.34 -7.41
C VAL A 21 9.05 -19.44 -6.25
N CYS A 22 9.01 -19.93 -5.00
CA CYS A 22 9.58 -19.21 -3.85
C CYS A 22 11.11 -19.13 -3.90
N GLN A 23 11.79 -20.08 -4.55
CA GLN A 23 13.25 -20.00 -4.73
C GLN A 23 13.67 -18.91 -5.72
N ASP A 24 12.72 -18.38 -6.52
CA ASP A 24 13.02 -17.49 -7.64
C ASP A 24 12.28 -16.15 -7.59
N ILE A 25 11.81 -15.67 -6.43
CA ILE A 25 11.34 -14.27 -6.32
C ILE A 25 12.43 -13.28 -6.72
N THR A 26 13.70 -13.65 -6.55
CA THR A 26 14.88 -12.89 -7.01
C THR A 26 15.14 -13.00 -8.52
N VAL A 27 14.41 -13.86 -9.24
CA VAL A 27 14.62 -14.19 -10.67
C VAL A 27 13.39 -13.86 -11.52
N LEU A 28 12.26 -13.53 -10.88
CA LEU A 28 11.11 -12.93 -11.55
C LEU A 28 11.55 -11.61 -12.22
N SER A 29 11.17 -11.44 -13.49
CA SER A 29 11.37 -10.14 -14.13
C SER A 29 10.50 -9.08 -13.44
N ASN A 30 10.92 -7.81 -13.50
CA ASN A 30 10.14 -6.71 -12.95
C ASN A 30 8.69 -6.71 -13.50
N GLU A 31 8.48 -7.07 -14.77
CA GLU A 31 7.14 -7.22 -15.37
C GLU A 31 6.30 -8.34 -14.73
N GLN A 32 6.93 -9.45 -14.31
CA GLN A 32 6.22 -10.54 -13.63
C GLN A 32 5.87 -10.15 -12.20
N CYS A 33 6.78 -9.47 -11.50
CA CYS A 33 6.51 -8.84 -10.20
C CYS A 33 5.36 -7.82 -10.31
N ASP A 34 5.36 -6.98 -11.33
CA ASP A 34 4.29 -6.00 -11.59
C ASP A 34 2.95 -6.66 -11.94
N ALA A 35 2.95 -7.80 -12.65
CA ALA A 35 1.74 -8.57 -12.94
C ALA A 35 1.17 -9.31 -11.72
N ILE A 36 2.02 -9.59 -10.74
CA ILE A 36 1.69 -10.17 -9.43
C ILE A 36 1.12 -9.09 -8.49
N LEU A 37 1.61 -7.86 -8.59
CA LEU A 37 1.11 -6.72 -7.83
C LEU A 37 -0.23 -6.26 -8.41
N HIS A 38 -1.21 -5.98 -7.54
CA HIS A 38 -2.44 -5.36 -8.02
C HIS A 38 -2.18 -3.86 -8.19
N LYS A 39 -2.67 -3.29 -9.30
CA LYS A 39 -2.77 -1.84 -9.43
C LYS A 39 -3.58 -1.29 -8.26
N ILE A 40 -3.07 -0.24 -7.63
CA ILE A 40 -3.75 0.43 -6.54
C ILE A 40 -4.88 1.27 -7.13
N ASP A 41 -6.11 0.93 -6.75
CA ASP A 41 -7.29 1.71 -7.06
C ASP A 41 -7.37 2.91 -6.12
N ALA A 42 -6.80 4.02 -6.57
CA ALA A 42 -6.68 5.25 -5.80
C ALA A 42 -8.05 5.89 -5.49
N GLU A 43 -9.01 5.81 -6.42
CA GLU A 43 -10.37 6.32 -6.21
C GLU A 43 -11.09 5.52 -5.12
N MET A 44 -11.06 4.20 -5.24
CA MET A 44 -11.67 3.32 -4.24
C MET A 44 -10.97 3.48 -2.89
N LEU A 45 -9.64 3.64 -2.86
CA LEU A 45 -8.89 3.89 -1.64
C LEU A 45 -9.32 5.21 -0.98
N TYR A 46 -9.47 6.28 -1.77
CA TYR A 46 -9.93 7.58 -1.28
C TYR A 46 -11.33 7.51 -0.67
N THR A 47 -12.29 6.86 -1.35
CA THR A 47 -13.64 6.67 -0.79
C THR A 47 -13.59 5.90 0.53
N SER A 48 -12.76 4.86 0.62
CA SER A 48 -12.57 4.13 1.88
C SER A 48 -11.90 4.98 2.95
N ALA A 49 -10.96 5.86 2.60
CA ALA A 49 -10.29 6.74 3.54
C ALA A 49 -11.26 7.75 4.16
N ILE A 50 -12.09 8.41 3.35
CA ILE A 50 -13.14 9.32 3.84
C ILE A 50 -14.04 8.58 4.85
N SER A 51 -14.52 7.38 4.48
CA SER A 51 -15.40 6.60 5.35
C SER A 51 -14.71 6.07 6.61
N TYR A 52 -13.40 5.85 6.58
CA TYR A 52 -12.65 5.24 7.67
C TYR A 52 -12.24 6.26 8.73
N PHE A 53 -11.78 7.44 8.31
CA PHE A 53 -11.24 8.45 9.22
C PHE A 53 -12.29 9.40 9.79
N ASP A 54 -13.49 9.47 9.20
CA ASP A 54 -14.55 10.42 9.61
C ASP A 54 -14.05 11.89 9.68
N GLN A 55 -12.99 12.17 8.92
CA GLN A 55 -12.23 13.42 8.91
C GLN A 55 -11.96 13.84 7.47
N MET A 56 -11.54 15.10 7.29
CA MET A 56 -11.28 15.68 5.98
C MET A 56 -9.99 15.11 5.38
N VAL A 57 -10.13 14.05 4.58
CA VAL A 57 -9.05 13.51 3.74
C VAL A 57 -8.95 14.35 2.46
N GLN A 58 -7.75 14.82 2.13
CA GLN A 58 -7.48 15.53 0.89
C GLN A 58 -6.75 14.61 -0.09
N TRP A 59 -7.07 14.70 -1.38
CA TRP A 59 -6.43 13.90 -2.43
C TRP A 59 -6.22 14.72 -3.70
N ASN A 60 -5.00 14.71 -4.25
CA ASN A 60 -4.65 15.39 -5.51
C ASN A 60 -4.16 14.40 -6.59
N HIS A 61 -4.67 13.17 -6.57
CA HIS A 61 -4.27 12.03 -7.41
C HIS A 61 -2.90 11.41 -7.11
N GLU A 62 -1.90 12.20 -6.74
CA GLU A 62 -0.57 11.69 -6.39
C GLU A 62 -0.38 11.51 -4.88
N PHE A 63 -0.97 12.39 -4.07
CA PHE A 63 -0.82 12.42 -2.62
C PHE A 63 -2.18 12.41 -1.95
N MET A 64 -2.30 11.60 -0.90
CA MET A 64 -3.45 11.61 0.00
C MET A 64 -3.00 12.05 1.39
N ARG A 65 -3.70 13.03 1.95
CA ARG A 65 -3.35 13.69 3.20
C ARG A 65 -4.47 13.60 4.21
N LEU A 66 -4.09 13.30 5.45
CA LEU A 66 -4.97 13.36 6.61
C LEU A 66 -4.40 14.38 7.58
N LYS A 67 -5.18 15.40 7.91
CA LYS A 67 -4.82 16.37 8.94
C LYS A 67 -5.36 15.88 10.28
N ASP A 68 -4.47 15.66 11.25
CA ASP A 68 -4.86 15.41 12.63
C ASP A 68 -4.94 16.75 13.37
N GLU A 69 -6.17 17.16 13.71
CA GLU A 69 -6.42 18.41 14.43
C GLU A 69 -5.93 18.37 15.89
N LEU A 70 -5.76 17.18 16.47
CA LEU A 70 -5.34 17.01 17.86
C LEU A 70 -3.82 17.12 18.02
N GLN A 71 -3.06 16.68 17.02
CA GLN A 71 -1.60 16.63 17.05
C GLN A 71 -0.92 17.73 16.22
N ASP A 72 -1.70 18.60 15.55
CA ASP A 72 -1.22 19.60 14.59
C ASP A 72 -0.24 19.01 13.56
N CYS A 73 -0.47 17.75 13.19
CA CYS A 73 0.36 17.02 12.24
C CYS A 73 -0.44 16.66 10.99
N CYS A 74 0.26 16.60 9.86
CA CYS A 74 -0.29 16.17 8.59
C CYS A 74 0.37 14.84 8.22
N TYR A 75 -0.44 13.79 8.11
CA TYR A 75 0.00 12.51 7.60
C TYR A 75 -0.18 12.48 6.10
N GLU A 76 0.86 12.10 5.38
CA GLU A 76 0.85 12.02 3.93
C GLU A 76 1.21 10.62 3.45
N ILE A 77 0.47 10.15 2.46
CA ILE A 77 0.87 9.02 1.63
C ILE A 77 1.00 9.47 0.17
N GLN A 78 2.01 8.94 -0.51
CA GLN A 78 2.18 9.08 -1.95
C GLN A 78 1.70 7.82 -2.64
N LEU A 79 0.83 7.96 -3.62
CA LEU A 79 0.26 6.86 -4.40
C LEU A 79 1.09 6.66 -5.66
N HIS A 80 1.59 5.44 -5.84
CA HIS A 80 2.19 4.98 -7.06
C HIS A 80 1.28 3.94 -7.73
N THR A 81 1.64 3.49 -8.93
CA THR A 81 0.80 2.53 -9.67
C THR A 81 0.63 1.20 -8.91
N TYR A 82 1.68 0.74 -8.21
CA TYR A 82 1.71 -0.56 -7.54
C TYR A 82 2.10 -0.50 -6.05
N SER A 83 2.54 0.67 -5.58
CA SER A 83 2.99 0.88 -4.20
C SER A 83 2.45 2.18 -3.62
N ILE A 84 2.53 2.30 -2.30
CA ILE A 84 2.22 3.51 -1.55
C ILE A 84 3.39 3.81 -0.64
N SER A 85 3.92 5.03 -0.73
CA SER A 85 4.95 5.51 0.20
C SER A 85 4.26 6.22 1.36
N LEU A 86 4.59 5.83 2.59
CA LEU A 86 4.14 6.48 3.82
C LEU A 86 5.28 7.30 4.39
N ASP A 87 5.00 8.55 4.74
CA ASP A 87 5.94 9.49 5.35
C ASP A 87 6.65 8.89 6.59
N ASN A 88 5.90 8.20 7.46
CA ASN A 88 6.40 7.56 8.67
C ASN A 88 5.68 6.22 8.97
N ALA A 89 6.25 5.43 9.88
CA ALA A 89 5.75 4.10 10.23
C ALA A 89 4.45 4.12 11.06
N ASP A 90 4.19 5.23 11.76
CA ASP A 90 3.00 5.44 12.59
C ASP A 90 1.84 6.07 11.80
N ASN A 91 1.96 6.13 10.47
CA ASN A 91 0.97 6.77 9.62
C ASN A 91 -0.38 6.01 9.69
N PRO A 92 -1.48 6.70 10.06
CA PRO A 92 -2.78 6.08 10.30
C PRO A 92 -3.39 5.44 9.04
N PHE A 93 -2.96 5.83 7.84
CA PHE A 93 -3.34 5.16 6.60
C PHE A 93 -2.94 3.69 6.58
N LEU A 94 -1.88 3.29 7.29
CA LEU A 94 -1.42 1.91 7.34
C LEU A 94 -2.54 0.95 7.74
N ASN A 95 -3.33 1.29 8.76
CA ASN A 95 -4.42 0.44 9.25
C ASN A 95 -5.53 0.26 8.20
N LEU A 96 -5.82 1.31 7.43
CA LEU A 96 -6.76 1.24 6.31
C LEU A 96 -6.22 0.36 5.19
N LEU A 97 -4.94 0.53 4.83
CA LEU A 97 -4.29 -0.22 3.76
C LEU A 97 -4.25 -1.72 4.07
N VAL A 98 -3.90 -2.10 5.31
CA VAL A 98 -3.91 -3.51 5.75
C VAL A 98 -5.30 -4.13 5.66
N ARG A 99 -6.36 -3.36 5.98
CA ARG A 99 -7.75 -3.84 5.88
C ARG A 99 -8.20 -4.00 4.44
N LYS A 100 -7.84 -3.05 3.56
CA LYS A 100 -8.25 -3.04 2.16
C LYS A 100 -7.47 -4.06 1.33
N TYR A 101 -6.19 -4.24 1.66
CA TYR A 101 -5.27 -5.15 0.99
C TYR A 101 -4.78 -6.21 2.01
N PRO A 102 -5.58 -7.26 2.27
CA PRO A 102 -5.26 -8.28 3.27
C PRO A 102 -3.98 -9.07 2.94
N TYR A 103 -3.54 -9.03 1.68
CA TYR A 103 -2.23 -9.49 1.24
C TYR A 103 -1.41 -8.27 0.82
N HIS A 104 -0.34 -8.00 1.56
CA HIS A 104 0.54 -6.85 1.31
C HIS A 104 1.97 -7.15 1.78
N VAL A 105 2.91 -6.33 1.32
CA VAL A 105 4.30 -6.33 1.77
C VAL A 105 4.64 -4.93 2.28
N LEU A 106 5.29 -4.86 3.44
CA LEU A 106 5.84 -3.63 4.01
C LEU A 106 7.35 -3.67 3.88
N LEU A 107 7.94 -2.67 3.23
CA LEU A 107 9.38 -2.51 3.15
C LEU A 107 9.77 -1.20 3.85
N PRO A 108 10.69 -1.23 4.84
CA PRO A 108 11.33 0.00 5.26
C PRO A 108 12.16 0.52 4.08
N GLN A 109 12.05 1.82 3.75
CA GLN A 109 13.03 2.40 2.83
C GLN A 109 14.36 2.51 3.59
N GLU A 110 15.39 1.82 3.09
CA GLU A 110 16.77 2.10 3.49
C GLU A 110 17.13 3.48 2.97
N VAL A 111 17.64 4.33 3.88
CA VAL A 111 18.10 5.70 3.60
C VAL A 111 19.51 5.66 3.03
#